data_AF-A0A3C0ZPH6-F1
#
_entry.id   AF-A0A3C0ZPH6-F1
#
_cell.length_a   1.000
_cell.length_b   1.000
_cell.length_c   1.000
_cell.angle_alpha   90.00
_cell.angle_beta   90.00
_cell.angle_gamma   90.00
#
_symmetry.space_group_name_H-M   'P 1'
#
loop_
_entity.id
_entity.type
_entity.pdbx_description
1 polymer ?
#
loop_
_entity_poly.entity_id
_entity_poly.type
_entity_poly.pdbx_seq_one_letter_code
_entity_poly.pdbx_strand_id
1 'polypeptide(L)' 'EAGICVEAIQKLHKGFPILGVCLGHQAIGEAFGGRVVGAPAIFHGK' A
#
# COMPACT_ATOMS: atom_id res chain seq x y z
N GLU A 1 9.97 0.72 -2.67
CA GLU A 1 9.62 1.66 -3.77
C GLU A 1 8.11 1.92 -3.83
N ALA A 2 7.58 2.70 -2.89
CA ALA A 2 6.22 3.26 -2.99
C ALA A 2 6.18 4.71 -2.45
N GLY A 3 7.33 5.39 -2.38
CA GLY A 3 7.49 6.64 -1.62
C GLY A 3 6.48 7.73 -1.98
N ILE A 4 6.26 7.96 -3.28
CA ILE A 4 5.27 8.95 -3.75
C ILE A 4 3.83 8.53 -3.43
N CYS A 5 3.53 7.23 -3.49
CA CYS A 5 2.21 6.71 -3.14
C CYS A 5 1.91 6.88 -1.66
N VAL A 6 2.90 6.59 -0.79
CA VAL A 6 2.78 6.75 0.67
C VAL A 6 2.48 8.22 1.03
N GLU A 7 3.23 9.16 0.45
CA GLU A 7 3.00 10.59 0.67
C GLU A 7 1.62 11.05 0.16
N ALA A 8 1.21 10.57 -1.03
CA ALA A 8 -0.11 10.88 -1.58
C ALA A 8 -1.24 10.34 -0.70
N ILE A 9 -1.11 9.11 -0.19
CA ILE A 9 -2.09 8.50 0.72
C ILE A 9 -2.21 9.33 2.01
N GLN A 10 -1.09 9.69 2.64
CA GLN A 10 -1.12 10.50 3.87
C GLN A 10 -1.76 11.88 3.69
N LYS A 11 -1.63 12.49 2.50
CA LYS A 11 -2.25 13.79 2.22
C LYS A 11 -3.74 13.68 1.91
N LEU A 12 -4.17 12.62 1.22
CA LEU A 12 -5.51 12.55 0.61
C LEU A 12 -6.52 11.70 1.39
N HIS A 13 -6.08 10.79 2.27
CA HIS A 13 -6.97 9.79 2.89
C HIS A 13 -8.14 10.35 3.72
N LYS A 14 -8.07 11.62 4.15
CA LYS A 14 -9.14 12.28 4.92
C LYS A 14 -10.26 12.86 4.04
N GLY A 15 -9.93 13.21 2.80
CA GLY A 15 -10.86 13.86 1.86
C GLY A 15 -11.34 12.95 0.74
N PHE A 16 -10.64 11.85 0.49
CA PHE A 16 -10.93 10.93 -0.60
C PHE A 16 -10.89 9.49 -0.09
N PRO A 17 -11.94 8.68 -0.33
CA PRO A 17 -11.86 7.24 -0.14
C PRO A 17 -10.78 6.66 -1.07
N ILE A 18 -9.90 5.82 -0.53
CA ILE A 18 -8.78 5.21 -1.27
C ILE A 18 -8.95 3.70 -1.30
N LEU A 19 -8.85 3.11 -2.49
CA LEU A 19 -8.75 1.67 -2.71
C LEU A 19 -7.40 1.35 -3.35
N GLY A 20 -6.64 0.45 -2.75
CA GLY A 20 -5.34 0.00 -3.26
C GLY A 20 -5.39 -1.45 -3.74
N VAL A 21 -4.73 -1.75 -4.86
CA VAL A 21 -4.62 -3.10 -5.43
C VAL A 21 -3.15 -3.49 -5.56
N CYS A 22 -2.80 -4.72 -5.15
CA CYS A 22 -1.43 -5.24 -5.16
C CYS A 22 -0.45 -4.31 -4.43
N LEU A 23 0.50 -3.68 -5.15
CA LEU A 23 1.43 -2.70 -4.59
C LEU A 23 0.70 -1.49 -3.96
N GLY A 24 -0.47 -1.11 -4.48
CA GLY A 24 -1.28 -0.04 -3.90
C GLY A 24 -1.82 -0.39 -2.52
N HIS A 25 -2.21 -1.65 -2.29
CA HIS A 25 -2.62 -2.13 -0.96
C HIS A 25 -1.43 -2.10 0.02
N GLN A 26 -0.26 -2.53 -0.44
CA GLN A 26 0.97 -2.50 0.34
C GLN A 26 1.34 -1.06 0.75
N ALA A 27 1.28 -0.11 -0.19
CA ALA A 27 1.54 1.30 0.06
C ALA A 27 0.58 1.93 1.10
N ILE A 28 -0.70 1.52 1.10
CA ILE A 28 -1.66 1.93 2.15
C ILE A 28 -1.22 1.40 3.50
N GLY A 29 -0.84 0.12 3.58
CA GLY A 29 -0.29 -0.47 4.80
C GLY A 29 0.91 0.31 5.32
N GLU A 30 1.90 0.58 4.47
CA GLU A 30 3.10 1.37 4.83
C GLU A 30 2.75 2.78 5.30
N ALA A 31 1.83 3.48 4.63
CA ALA A 31 1.43 4.84 4.97
C ALA A 31 0.85 4.98 6.38
N PHE A 32 0.30 3.90 6.93
CA PHE A 32 -0.25 3.83 8.29
C PHE A 32 0.62 3.02 9.26
N GLY A 33 1.92 2.84 8.94
CA GLY A 33 2.90 2.22 9.84
C GLY A 33 2.97 0.69 9.78
N GLY A 34 2.26 0.07 8.83
CA GLY A 34 2.41 -1.34 8.50
C GLY A 34 3.77 -1.65 7.89
N ARG A 35 4.22 -2.91 8.01
CA ARG A 35 5.43 -3.40 7.37
C ARG A 35 5.08 -4.38 6.27
N VAL A 36 5.53 -4.09 5.05
CA VAL A 36 5.48 -5.05 3.94
C VAL A 36 6.61 -6.05 4.16
N VAL A 37 6.24 -7.32 4.32
CA VAL A 37 7.19 -8.43 4.51
C VAL A 37 7.10 -9.37 3.32
N GLY A 38 8.21 -10.08 3.06
CA GLY A 38 8.23 -11.12 2.05
C GLY A 38 7.24 -12.24 2.41
N ALA A 39 6.38 -12.61 1.46
CA ALA A 39 5.52 -13.76 1.61
C ALA A 39 6.36 -15.06 1.57
N PRO A 40 5.98 -16.11 2.32
CA PRO A 40 6.69 -17.40 2.31
C PRO A 40 6.60 -18.11 0.96
N ALA A 41 5.62 -17.75 0.12
CA ALA A 41 5.48 -18.21 -1.26
C ALA A 41 4.95 -17.06 -2.12
N ILE A 42 5.32 -17.06 -3.41
CA ILE A 42 4.82 -16.08 -4.38
C ILE A 42 3.45 -16.53 -4.88
N PHE A 43 2.46 -15.65 -4.75
CA PHE A 43 1.10 -15.85 -5.26
C PHE A 43 0.91 -14.98 -6.50
N HIS A 44 1.10 -15.56 -7.68
CA HIS A 44 0.77 -14.93 -8.96
C HIS A 44 0.01 -15.96 -9.81
N GLY A 45 -1.23 -15.63 -10.20
CA GLY A 45 -2.06 -16.52 -11.03
C GLY A 45 -2.52 -17.82 -10.37
N LYS A 46 -2.62 -17.85 -9.03
CA LYS A 46 -3.16 -18.96 -8.23
C LYS A 46 -4.23 -18.45 -7.29
#